data_AF-A0A3N1XTU7-F1
#
_entry.id   AF-A0A3N1XTU7-F1
#
_cell.length_a   1.000
_cell.length_b   1.000
_cell.length_c   1.000
_cell.angle_alpha   90.00
_cell.angle_beta   90.00
_cell.angle_gamma   90.00
#
_symmetry.space_group_name_H-M   'P 1'
#
loop_
_entity.id
_entity.type
_entity.pdbx_description
1 polymer ?
#
loop_
_entity_poly.entity_id
_entity_poly.type
_entity_poly.pdbx_seq_one_letter_code
_entity_poly.pdbx_strand_id
1 'polypeptide(L)'
;METTADDVVAKAKQDRAERRGPIAAIVLFIRQVIGELRKVVTPTRKELFSYTLVVLVFVVVMMILVSILDFVFGLGVGYVFGNGPTA
;
A
#
# COMPACT_ATOMS: atom_id res chain seq x y z
N MET A 1 19.64 -58.32 7.99
CA MET A 1 18.40 -57.59 8.34
C MET A 1 18.59 -56.10 8.05
N GLU A 2 19.08 -55.76 6.84
CA GLU A 2 19.61 -54.43 6.49
C GLU A 2 18.73 -53.67 5.48
N THR A 3 17.90 -54.39 4.71
CA THR A 3 17.01 -53.85 3.67
C THR A 3 15.99 -52.82 4.17
N THR A 4 15.53 -52.91 5.42
CA THR A 4 14.46 -52.01 5.92
C THR A 4 14.96 -50.61 6.26
N ALA A 5 16.22 -50.47 6.68
CA ALA A 5 16.78 -49.15 7.02
C ALA A 5 17.11 -48.35 5.75
N ASP A 6 17.67 -49.01 4.73
CA ASP A 6 18.02 -48.39 3.46
C ASP A 6 16.78 -47.92 2.70
N ASP A 7 15.69 -48.69 2.73
CA ASP A 7 14.41 -48.34 2.09
C ASP A 7 13.77 -47.09 2.73
N VAL A 8 13.87 -46.94 4.06
CA VAL A 8 13.34 -45.77 4.78
C VAL A 8 14.18 -44.53 4.45
N VAL A 9 15.50 -44.68 4.34
CA VAL A 9 16.42 -43.59 3.97
C VAL A 9 16.24 -43.20 2.50
N ALA A 10 16.01 -44.15 1.61
CA ALA A 10 15.75 -43.91 0.19
C ALA A 10 14.43 -43.14 -0.01
N LYS A 11 13.37 -43.55 0.69
CA LYS A 11 12.07 -42.86 0.65
C LYS A 11 12.14 -41.45 1.23
N ALA A 12 12.86 -41.26 2.34
CA ALA A 12 13.10 -39.94 2.91
C ALA A 12 13.90 -39.01 1.97
N LYS A 13 14.82 -39.55 1.16
CA LYS A 13 15.58 -38.80 0.15
C LYS A 13 14.71 -38.41 -1.04
N GLN A 14 13.83 -39.31 -1.52
CA GLN A 14 12.86 -39.01 -2.58
C GLN A 14 11.85 -37.94 -2.15
N ASP A 15 11.24 -38.09 -0.96
CA ASP A 15 10.32 -37.09 -0.40
C ASP A 15 11.00 -35.72 -0.24
N ARG A 16 12.29 -35.70 0.13
CA ARG A 16 13.06 -34.47 0.27
C ARG A 16 13.45 -33.85 -1.09
N ALA A 17 13.62 -34.67 -2.13
CA ALA A 17 13.87 -34.21 -3.50
C ALA A 17 12.59 -33.67 -4.16
N GLU A 18 11.44 -34.30 -3.90
CA GLU A 18 10.12 -33.84 -4.37
C GLU A 18 9.71 -32.52 -3.72
N ARG A 19 10.05 -32.34 -2.43
CA ARG A 19 9.93 -31.06 -1.70
C ARG A 19 10.88 -29.95 -2.21
N ARG A 20 11.75 -30.21 -3.19
CA ARG A 20 12.66 -29.21 -3.80
C ARG A 20 12.22 -28.75 -5.19
N GLY A 21 11.03 -29.13 -5.64
CA GLY A 21 10.46 -28.69 -6.93
C GLY A 21 10.22 -27.17 -7.01
N PRO A 22 9.93 -26.63 -8.22
CA PRO A 22 9.75 -25.19 -8.46
C PRO A 22 8.64 -24.55 -7.60
N ILE A 23 7.59 -25.31 -7.27
CA ILE A 23 6.51 -24.85 -6.38
C ILE A 23 7.02 -24.65 -4.96
N ALA A 24 7.89 -25.53 -4.46
CA ALA A 24 8.46 -25.41 -3.13
C ALA A 24 9.41 -24.20 -3.01
N ALA A 25 10.11 -23.85 -4.10
CA ALA A 25 10.92 -22.63 -4.16
C ALA A 25 10.06 -21.35 -4.06
N ILE A 26 8.90 -21.32 -4.74
CA ILE A 26 7.95 -20.20 -4.64
C ILE A 26 7.39 -20.07 -3.22
N VAL A 27 7.02 -21.19 -2.58
CA VAL A 27 6.53 -21.17 -1.18
C VAL A 27 7.62 -20.69 -0.22
N LEU A 28 8.88 -21.07 -0.43
CA LEU A 28 10.01 -20.59 0.36
C LEU A 28 10.22 -19.08 0.17
N PHE A 29 10.14 -18.58 -1.06
CA PHE A 29 10.23 -17.16 -1.38
C PHE A 29 9.12 -16.34 -0.70
N ILE A 30 7.86 -16.76 -0.80
CA ILE A 30 6.74 -16.08 -0.13
C ILE A 30 6.92 -16.05 1.38
N ARG A 31 7.39 -17.16 1.98
CA ARG A 31 7.72 -17.21 3.42
C ARG A 31 8.82 -16.21 3.80
N GLN A 32 9.84 -16.06 2.96
CA GLN A 32 10.91 -15.07 3.17
C GLN A 32 10.37 -13.63 3.04
N VAL A 33 9.57 -13.34 2.02
CA VAL A 33 8.92 -12.02 1.83
C VAL A 33 8.08 -11.65 3.05
N ILE A 34 7.23 -12.56 3.54
CA ILE A 34 6.45 -12.31 4.76
C ILE A 34 7.37 -12.06 5.97
N GLY A 35 8.49 -12.79 6.07
CA GLY A 35 9.51 -12.57 7.10
C GLY A 35 10.13 -11.17 7.03
N GLU A 36 10.40 -10.66 5.83
CA GLU A 36 10.95 -9.33 5.61
C GLU A 36 9.92 -8.23 5.82
N LEU A 37 8.67 -8.43 5.38
CA LEU A 37 7.57 -7.50 5.59
C LEU A 37 7.26 -7.28 7.08
N ARG A 38 7.52 -8.27 7.95
CA ARG A 38 7.39 -8.11 9.41
C ARG A 38 8.46 -7.19 10.01
N LYS A 39 9.56 -6.94 9.30
CA LYS A 39 10.60 -5.98 9.72
C LYS A 39 10.27 -4.55 9.32
N VAL A 40 9.27 -4.36 8.46
CA VAL A 40 8.77 -3.02 8.14
C VAL A 40 8.16 -2.46 9.41
N VAL A 41 8.71 -1.34 9.85
CA VAL A 41 8.18 -0.58 10.98
C VAL A 41 6.75 -0.16 10.65
N THR A 42 5.79 -0.78 11.34
CA THR A 42 4.38 -0.40 11.20
C THR A 42 4.12 0.81 12.08
N PRO A 43 3.61 1.91 11.52
CA PRO A 43 3.42 3.14 12.28
C PRO A 43 2.37 2.94 13.38
N THR A 44 2.54 3.67 14.48
CA THR A 44 1.59 3.58 15.60
C THR A 44 0.25 4.22 15.20
N ARG A 45 -0.87 3.77 15.78
CA ARG A 45 -2.20 4.33 15.45
C ARG A 45 -2.29 5.86 15.62
N LYS A 46 -1.48 6.42 16.53
CA LYS A 46 -1.36 7.86 16.76
C LYS A 46 -0.70 8.59 15.59
N GLU A 47 0.34 8.01 15.00
CA GLU A 47 1.00 8.55 13.80
C GLU A 47 0.05 8.53 12.60
N LEU A 48 -0.68 7.42 12.38
CA LEU A 48 -1.66 7.35 11.29
C LEU A 48 -2.71 8.46 11.40
N PHE A 49 -3.23 8.69 12.61
CA PHE A 49 -4.20 9.76 12.83
C PHE A 49 -3.60 11.14 12.56
N SER A 50 -2.37 11.37 13.01
CA SER A 50 -1.66 12.63 12.77
C SER A 50 -1.45 12.89 11.27
N TYR A 51 -1.01 11.89 10.51
CA TYR A 51 -0.85 12.01 9.06
C TYR A 51 -2.19 12.27 8.36
N THR A 52 -3.24 11.56 8.76
CA THR A 52 -4.58 11.75 8.19
C THR A 52 -5.11 13.15 8.49
N LEU A 53 -4.91 13.65 9.72
CA LEU A 53 -5.32 14.98 10.14
C LEU A 53 -4.58 16.08 9.37
N VAL A 54 -3.26 15.94 9.20
CA VAL A 54 -2.48 16.89 8.39
C VAL A 54 -3.00 16.96 6.96
N VAL A 55 -3.29 15.82 6.33
CA VAL A 55 -3.87 15.77 4.98
C VAL A 55 -5.26 16.43 4.96
N LEU A 56 -6.11 16.16 5.95
CA LEU A 56 -7.44 16.77 6.02
C LEU A 56 -7.36 18.30 6.14
N VAL A 57 -6.49 18.81 7.01
CA VAL A 57 -6.27 20.27 7.15
C VAL A 57 -5.76 20.85 5.83
N PHE A 58 -4.81 20.19 5.16
CA PHE A 58 -4.29 20.63 3.87
C PHE A 58 -5.40 20.71 2.81
N VAL A 59 -6.26 19.69 2.72
CA VAL A 59 -7.41 19.69 1.79
C VAL A 59 -8.38 20.83 2.08
N VAL A 60 -8.68 21.09 3.36
CA VAL A 60 -9.56 22.21 3.76
C VAL A 60 -8.96 23.55 3.33
N VAL A 61 -7.66 23.76 3.54
CA VAL A 61 -6.98 24.99 3.10
C VAL A 61 -7.06 25.16 1.58
N MET A 62 -6.84 24.09 0.81
CA MET A 62 -6.98 24.13 -0.65
C MET A 62 -8.41 24.40 -1.09
N MET A 63 -9.42 23.82 -0.44
CA MET A 63 -10.82 24.11 -0.71
C MET A 63 -11.14 25.60 -0.47
N ILE A 64 -10.63 26.19 0.61
CA ILE A 64 -10.82 27.62 0.90
C ILE A 64 -10.15 28.47 -0.18
N LEU A 65 -8.88 28.18 -0.51
CA LEU A 65 -8.13 28.93 -1.52
C LEU A 65 -8.84 28.89 -2.88
N VAL A 66 -9.19 27.69 -3.35
CA VAL A 66 -9.90 27.50 -4.63
C VAL A 66 -11.25 28.22 -4.59
N SER A 67 -12.01 28.11 -3.50
CA SER A 67 -13.31 28.80 -3.38
C SER A 67 -13.18 30.32 -3.47
N ILE A 68 -12.16 30.90 -2.83
CA ILE A 68 -11.88 32.34 -2.93
C ILE A 68 -11.51 32.71 -4.36
N LEU A 69 -10.65 31.92 -4.98
CA LEU A 69 -10.18 32.16 -6.33
C LEU A 69 -11.33 32.06 -7.34
N ASP A 70 -12.19 31.06 -7.22
CA ASP A 70 -13.40 30.88 -8.02
C ASP A 70 -14.37 32.05 -7.84
N PHE A 71 -14.53 32.57 -6.61
CA PHE A 71 -15.34 33.74 -6.35
C PHE A 71 -14.78 35.00 -7.05
N VAL A 72 -13.47 35.23 -6.92
CA VAL A 72 -12.80 36.37 -7.57
C VAL A 72 -12.89 36.27 -9.10
N PHE A 73 -12.67 35.09 -9.67
CA PHE A 73 -12.82 34.87 -11.09
C PHE A 73 -14.27 35.01 -11.54
N GLY A 74 -15.24 34.55 -10.76
CA GLY A 74 -16.67 34.75 -11.05
C GLY A 74 -17.02 36.24 -11.14
N LEU A 75 -16.55 37.05 -10.19
CA LEU A 75 -16.70 38.51 -10.23
C LEU A 75 -15.98 39.14 -11.42
N GLY A 76 -14.74 38.72 -11.71
CA GLY A 76 -13.95 39.24 -12.82
C GLY A 76 -14.57 38.93 -14.18
N VAL A 77 -15.03 37.70 -14.38
CA VAL A 77 -15.75 37.28 -15.60
C VAL A 77 -17.07 38.02 -15.73
N GLY A 78 -17.84 38.14 -14.64
CA GLY A 78 -19.08 38.92 -14.63
C GLY A 78 -18.85 40.40 -14.95
N TYR A 79 -17.73 40.98 -14.53
CA TYR A 79 -17.35 42.35 -14.85
C TYR A 79 -16.92 42.55 -16.30
N VAL A 80 -16.16 41.59 -16.87
CA VAL A 80 -15.62 41.70 -18.24
C VAL A 80 -16.66 41.34 -19.30
N PHE A 81 -17.52 40.36 -19.03
CA PHE A 81 -18.44 39.78 -20.02
C PHE A 81 -19.92 39.97 -19.70
N GLY A 82 -20.28 40.38 -18.47
CA GLY A 82 -21.65 40.74 -18.06
C GLY A 82 -21.79 42.25 -17.86
N ASN A 83 -23.01 42.79 -17.91
CA ASN A 83 -23.29 44.22 -17.75
C ASN A 83 -23.11 44.73 -16.28
N GLY A 84 -22.08 44.27 -15.56
CA GLY A 84 -21.80 44.61 -14.16
C GLY A 84 -22.48 43.66 -13.15
N PRO A 85 -22.12 43.72 -11.84
CA PRO A 85 -22.23 42.59 -10.89
C PRO A 85 -23.66 42.15 -10.49
N THR A 86 -24.71 42.61 -11.15
CA THR A 86 -26.12 42.35 -10.77
C THR A 86 -27.10 42.37 -11.95
N ALA A 87 -26.66 42.09 -13.19
CA ALA A 87 -27.58 41.90 -14.33
C ALA A 87 -27.91 40.42 -14.57
#